data_AF-A0A3Q2X7M0-F1
#
_entry.id   AF-A0A3Q2X7M0-F1
#
_cell.length_a   1.000
_cell.length_b   1.000
_cell.length_c   1.000
_cell.angle_alpha   90.00
_cell.angle_beta   90.00
_cell.angle_gamma   90.00
#
_symmetry.space_group_name_H-M   'P 1'
#
loop_
_entity.id
_entity.type
_entity.pdbx_description
1 polymer ?
#
loop_
_entity_poly.entity_id
_entity_poly.type
_entity_poly.pdbx_seq_one_letter_code
_entity_poly.pdbx_strand_id
1 'polypeptide(L)'
;MLIVNNHSPHSLFGNWSRRKGEKLRAIMYYFKEVTDESTRPKGLVTFERECLSYTDMPTWESCKANLSKLHITSEGQIELEGKGMLQVDFANSLIGGGVLGSGLLQEEILFVINPELIVARLFTEKLEDNECLIITGLFINGLIISQKLG
;
A
#
# COMPACT_ATOMS: atom_id res chain seq x y z
N MET A 1 0.04 10.96 21.11
CA MET A 1 1.41 10.44 21.35
C MET A 1 1.83 9.77 20.06
N LEU A 2 2.74 10.37 19.28
CA LEU A 2 3.24 9.75 18.05
C LEU A 2 4.09 8.55 18.48
N ILE A 3 3.55 7.34 18.36
CA ILE A 3 4.34 6.11 18.47
C ILE A 3 5.23 6.09 17.22
N VAL A 4 6.48 6.51 17.39
CA VAL A 4 7.51 6.33 16.37
C VAL A 4 7.79 4.84 16.32
N ASN A 5 7.09 4.13 15.44
CA ASN A 5 7.43 2.77 15.09
C ASN A 5 8.88 2.73 14.60
N ASN A 6 9.65 1.74 15.05
CA ASN A 6 11.06 1.51 14.69
C ASN A 6 11.23 1.13 13.19
N HIS A 7 10.82 2.00 12.27
CA HIS A 7 10.90 1.82 10.82
C HIS A 7 12.25 2.30 10.29
N SER A 8 13.34 1.80 10.86
CA SER A 8 14.65 2.19 10.39
C SER A 8 14.95 1.58 9.00
N PRO A 9 15.37 2.40 8.02
CA PRO A 9 15.83 1.89 6.72
C PRO A 9 17.14 1.09 6.82
N HIS A 10 17.78 1.00 8.00
CA HIS A 10 19.00 0.21 8.21
C HIS A 10 18.87 -1.25 7.74
N SER A 11 17.67 -1.81 7.79
CA SER A 11 17.43 -3.19 7.30
C SER A 11 17.63 -3.33 5.78
N LEU A 12 17.37 -2.27 5.00
CA LEU A 12 17.57 -2.26 3.54
C LEU A 12 19.05 -2.26 3.17
N PHE A 13 19.87 -1.62 4.01
CA PHE A 13 21.33 -1.51 3.87
C PHE A 13 22.11 -2.58 4.64
N GLY A 14 21.45 -3.39 5.48
CA GLY A 14 22.03 -4.58 6.09
C GLY A 14 22.35 -5.66 5.04
N ASN A 15 22.62 -6.89 5.47
CA ASN A 15 23.04 -8.02 4.61
C ASN A 15 22.50 -7.96 3.18
N TRP A 16 23.42 -7.77 2.22
CA TRP A 16 23.09 -7.58 0.82
C TRP A 16 22.35 -8.79 0.23
N SER A 17 21.42 -8.52 -0.68
CA SER A 17 20.82 -9.54 -1.55
C SER A 17 20.40 -8.91 -2.86
N ARG A 18 20.25 -9.72 -3.91
CA ARG A 18 19.75 -9.25 -5.21
C ARG A 18 18.41 -8.51 -5.08
N ARG A 19 17.52 -8.99 -4.20
CA ARG A 19 16.21 -8.35 -3.92
C ARG A 19 16.39 -6.93 -3.38
N LYS A 20 17.30 -6.74 -2.42
CA LYS A 20 17.60 -5.41 -1.86
C LYS A 20 18.22 -4.48 -2.90
N GLY A 21 19.07 -5.00 -3.77
CA GLY A 21 19.63 -4.24 -4.89
C GLY A 21 18.56 -3.68 -5.84
N GLU A 22 17.60 -4.52 -6.27
CA GLU A 22 16.51 -4.05 -7.14
C GLU A 22 15.58 -3.07 -6.42
N LYS A 23 15.28 -3.28 -5.12
CA LYS A 23 14.52 -2.31 -4.32
C LYS A 23 15.21 -0.95 -4.25
N LEU A 24 16.51 -0.93 -3.96
CA LEU A 24 17.30 0.30 -3.91
C LEU A 24 17.30 1.00 -5.27
N ARG A 25 17.48 0.25 -6.36
CA ARG A 25 17.44 0.80 -7.71
C ARG A 25 16.10 1.48 -8.01
N ALA A 26 14.98 0.85 -7.68
CA ALA A 26 13.64 1.41 -7.88
C ALA A 26 13.42 2.67 -7.02
N ILE A 27 13.78 2.63 -5.74
CA ILE A 27 13.64 3.78 -4.83
C ILE A 27 14.54 4.96 -5.28
N MET A 28 15.78 4.68 -5.69
CA MET A 28 16.70 5.70 -6.21
C MET A 28 16.20 6.29 -7.53
N TYR A 29 15.56 5.49 -8.37
CA TYR A 29 14.91 5.98 -9.59
C TYR A 29 13.77 6.94 -9.25
N TYR A 30 12.91 6.61 -8.28
CA TYR A 30 11.89 7.55 -7.80
C TYR A 30 12.50 8.86 -7.28
N PHE A 31 13.55 8.79 -6.45
CA PHE A 31 14.23 10.00 -5.96
C PHE A 31 14.77 10.87 -7.10
N LYS A 32 15.34 10.25 -8.14
CA LYS A 32 15.77 10.96 -9.35
C LYS A 32 14.59 11.71 -10.00
N GLU A 33 13.46 11.05 -10.20
CA GLU A 33 12.28 11.67 -10.85
C GLU A 33 11.69 12.82 -10.01
N VAL A 34 11.53 12.66 -8.69
CA VAL A 34 10.90 13.72 -7.87
C VAL A 34 11.81 14.92 -7.61
N THR A 35 13.13 14.76 -7.79
CA THR A 35 14.11 15.83 -7.63
C THR A 35 14.44 16.57 -8.93
N ASP A 36 14.14 15.98 -10.08
CA ASP A 36 14.24 16.64 -11.38
C ASP A 36 13.07 17.63 -11.56
N GLU A 37 13.36 18.90 -11.83
CA GLU A 37 12.34 19.94 -12.01
C GLU A 37 11.38 19.65 -13.18
N SER A 38 11.83 18.89 -14.19
CA SER A 38 11.02 18.55 -15.36
C SER A 38 10.03 17.41 -15.13
N THR A 39 10.33 16.49 -14.19
CA THR A 39 9.48 15.34 -13.87
C THR A 39 8.91 15.35 -12.46
N ARG A 40 9.22 16.39 -11.65
CA ARG A 40 8.68 16.57 -10.30
C ARG A 40 7.15 16.48 -10.30
N PRO A 41 6.56 15.58 -9.50
CA PRO A 41 5.11 15.48 -9.36
C PRO A 41 4.55 16.73 -8.66
N LYS A 42 3.39 17.20 -9.14
CA LYS A 42 2.64 18.34 -8.57
C LYS A 42 1.30 17.94 -7.95
N GLY A 43 1.03 16.64 -7.91
CA GLY A 43 -0.19 16.07 -7.36
C GLY A 43 -0.21 16.07 -5.83
N LEU A 44 -1.31 15.56 -5.27
CA LEU A 44 -1.48 15.33 -3.84
C LEU A 44 -1.74 13.84 -3.62
N VAL A 45 -1.09 13.29 -2.60
CA VAL A 45 -1.41 11.95 -2.09
C VAL A 45 -2.16 12.11 -0.76
N THR A 46 -3.31 11.46 -0.62
CA THR A 46 -4.11 11.46 0.61
C THR A 46 -4.02 10.09 1.27
N PHE A 47 -3.86 10.09 2.60
CA PHE A 47 -3.85 8.88 3.43
C PHE A 47 -4.97 9.00 4.46
N GLU A 48 -5.90 8.05 4.43
CA GLU A 48 -7.08 8.03 5.27
C GLU A 48 -7.14 6.70 6.02
N ARG A 49 -7.06 6.75 7.36
CA ARG A 49 -7.25 5.56 8.20
C ARG A 49 -8.71 5.49 8.59
N GLU A 50 -9.40 4.48 8.07
CA GLU A 50 -10.81 4.24 8.34
C GLU A 50 -10.96 3.15 9.39
N CYS A 51 -11.84 3.39 10.37
CA CYS A 51 -12.13 2.49 11.47
C CYS A 51 -13.64 2.29 11.54
N LEU A 52 -14.09 1.07 11.21
CA LEU A 52 -15.52 0.75 11.24
C LEU A 52 -15.99 0.54 12.67
N SER A 53 -17.05 1.24 13.07
CA SER A 53 -17.74 0.96 14.32
C SER A 53 -18.44 -0.40 14.26
N TYR A 54 -18.58 -1.05 15.41
CA TYR A 54 -19.41 -2.25 15.53
C TYR A 54 -20.87 -2.03 15.07
N THR A 55 -21.38 -0.80 15.17
CA THR A 55 -22.72 -0.44 14.70
C THR A 55 -22.82 -0.33 13.18
N ASP A 56 -21.71 -0.11 12.49
CA ASP A 56 -21.64 0.07 11.04
C ASP A 56 -21.41 -1.27 10.32
N MET A 57 -20.97 -2.29 11.06
CA MET A 57 -20.76 -3.63 10.55
C MET A 57 -22.10 -4.30 10.21
N PRO A 58 -22.26 -4.87 9.00
CA PRO A 58 -23.49 -5.53 8.62
C PRO A 58 -23.71 -6.79 9.46
N THR A 59 -24.96 -7.02 9.87
CA THR A 59 -25.36 -8.31 10.46
C THR A 59 -25.51 -9.35 9.36
N TRP A 60 -24.41 -10.03 9.02
CA TRP A 60 -24.30 -10.95 7.89
C TRP A 60 -25.42 -12.00 7.82
N GLU A 61 -25.82 -12.57 8.96
CA GLU A 61 -26.89 -13.58 9.07
C GLU A 61 -28.26 -13.10 8.57
N SER A 62 -28.51 -11.79 8.65
CA SER A 62 -29.78 -11.16 8.26
C SER A 62 -29.67 -10.28 7.02
N CYS A 63 -28.48 -10.22 6.41
CA CYS A 63 -28.23 -9.39 5.23
C CYS A 63 -29.01 -9.93 4.03
N LYS A 64 -29.86 -9.06 3.44
CA LYS A 64 -30.67 -9.37 2.26
C LYS A 64 -30.16 -8.70 0.98
N ALA A 65 -28.94 -8.17 1.01
CA ALA A 65 -28.34 -7.53 -0.15
C ALA A 65 -28.11 -8.58 -1.25
N ASN A 66 -28.48 -8.24 -2.49
CA ASN A 66 -28.19 -9.09 -3.64
C ASN A 66 -26.68 -9.03 -3.96
N LEU A 67 -26.16 -10.14 -4.51
CA LEU A 67 -24.78 -10.18 -5.01
C LEU A 67 -24.59 -9.16 -6.15
N SER A 68 -23.42 -8.51 -6.16
CA SER A 68 -23.03 -7.58 -7.22
C SER A 68 -22.51 -8.32 -8.46
N LYS A 69 -22.32 -7.59 -9.56
CA LYS A 69 -21.66 -8.12 -10.76
C LYS A 69 -20.23 -8.58 -10.42
N LEU A 70 -19.82 -9.69 -11.02
CA LEU A 70 -18.51 -10.30 -10.80
C LEU A 70 -17.81 -10.55 -12.13
N HIS A 71 -16.56 -10.10 -12.22
CA HIS A 71 -15.64 -10.42 -13.31
C HIS A 71 -14.46 -11.20 -12.73
N ILE A 72 -14.12 -12.34 -13.31
CA ILE A 72 -13.01 -13.19 -12.89
C ILE A 72 -12.15 -13.47 -14.13
N THR A 73 -10.85 -13.31 -13.98
CA THR A 73 -9.83 -13.63 -14.98
C THR A 73 -8.65 -14.30 -14.29
N SER A 74 -8.02 -15.26 -14.98
CA SER A 74 -6.74 -15.85 -14.56
C SER A 74 -5.52 -15.11 -15.11
N GLU A 75 -5.77 -14.08 -15.92
CA GLU A 75 -4.75 -13.25 -16.58
C GLU A 75 -4.89 -11.79 -16.13
N GLY A 76 -3.79 -11.05 -16.15
CA GLY A 76 -3.72 -9.64 -15.74
C GLY A 76 -3.20 -9.43 -14.32
N GLN A 77 -3.05 -8.16 -13.96
CA GLN A 77 -2.56 -7.65 -12.69
C GLN A 77 -3.47 -6.52 -12.17
N ILE A 78 -3.57 -6.37 -10.86
CA ILE A 78 -4.48 -5.38 -10.25
C ILE A 78 -4.09 -3.95 -10.67
N GLU A 79 -2.79 -3.66 -10.70
CA GLU A 79 -2.24 -2.33 -11.00
C GLU A 79 -2.42 -1.91 -12.46
N LEU A 80 -2.46 -2.86 -13.40
CA LEU A 80 -2.55 -2.58 -14.84
C LEU A 80 -4.01 -2.57 -15.31
N GLU A 81 -4.72 -3.69 -15.18
CA GLU A 81 -6.09 -3.85 -15.66
C GLU A 81 -7.12 -3.21 -14.73
N GLY A 82 -6.79 -3.02 -13.45
CA GLY A 82 -7.64 -2.36 -12.45
C GLY A 82 -7.54 -0.82 -12.45
N LYS A 83 -6.99 -0.21 -13.51
CA LYS A 83 -6.84 1.26 -13.56
C LYS A 83 -8.20 1.96 -13.49
N GLY A 84 -8.34 2.88 -12.55
CA GLY A 84 -9.61 3.58 -12.28
C GLY A 84 -10.60 2.81 -11.39
N MET A 85 -10.23 1.60 -10.96
CA MET A 85 -10.96 0.85 -9.92
C MET A 85 -10.33 1.10 -8.55
N LEU A 86 -11.05 0.72 -7.49
CA LEU A 86 -10.48 0.56 -6.16
C LEU A 86 -9.54 -0.65 -6.18
N GLN A 87 -8.23 -0.42 -6.07
CA GLN A 87 -7.24 -1.49 -6.08
C GLN A 87 -6.97 -1.97 -4.65
N VAL A 88 -6.98 -3.28 -4.46
CA VAL A 88 -6.73 -3.89 -3.14
C VAL A 88 -5.24 -4.21 -2.98
N ASP A 89 -4.66 -3.75 -1.89
CA ASP A 89 -3.37 -4.16 -1.39
C ASP A 89 -3.55 -5.23 -0.30
N PHE A 90 -2.87 -6.36 -0.51
CA PHE A 90 -2.89 -7.51 0.39
C PHE A 90 -1.94 -7.27 1.56
N ALA A 91 -2.35 -6.36 2.43
CA ALA A 91 -1.46 -5.71 3.38
C ALA A 91 -1.15 -6.56 4.61
N ASN A 92 0.04 -6.32 5.17
CA ASN A 92 0.32 -6.68 6.55
C ASN A 92 -0.36 -5.66 7.50
N SER A 93 -0.74 -6.11 8.71
CA SER A 93 -1.21 -5.20 9.77
C SER A 93 -0.22 -4.04 10.05
N LEU A 94 1.08 -4.27 9.86
CA LEU A 94 2.09 -3.23 9.78
C LEU A 94 2.31 -2.85 8.30
N ILE A 95 1.66 -1.77 7.87
CA ILE A 95 1.62 -1.29 6.48
C ILE A 95 2.99 -1.35 5.78
N GLY A 96 3.01 -1.89 4.56
CA GLY A 96 4.21 -2.06 3.74
C GLY A 96 5.09 -3.23 4.17
N GLY A 97 4.66 -4.05 5.14
CA GLY A 97 5.30 -5.29 5.55
C GLY A 97 6.82 -5.23 5.64
N GLY A 98 7.47 -6.06 4.82
CA GLY A 98 8.92 -6.17 4.69
C GLY A 98 9.55 -5.28 3.61
N VAL A 99 8.91 -4.18 3.19
CA VAL A 99 9.38 -3.34 2.07
C VAL A 99 10.81 -2.82 2.28
N LEU A 100 11.16 -2.39 3.49
CA LEU A 100 12.52 -1.97 3.85
C LEU A 100 13.45 -3.14 4.20
N GLY A 101 12.95 -4.37 4.25
CA GLY A 101 13.70 -5.58 4.56
C GLY A 101 13.80 -6.56 3.38
N SER A 102 13.58 -7.84 3.65
CA SER A 102 13.69 -8.94 2.68
C SER A 102 12.39 -9.29 1.93
N GLY A 103 11.24 -8.72 2.33
CA GLY A 103 9.93 -8.99 1.72
C GLY A 103 9.90 -8.61 0.25
N LEU A 104 9.23 -9.40 -0.59
CA LEU A 104 9.07 -9.12 -2.03
C LEU A 104 7.86 -9.87 -2.58
N LEU A 105 6.73 -9.76 -1.87
CA LEU A 105 5.42 -10.26 -2.29
C LEU A 105 4.61 -9.08 -2.85
N GLN A 106 3.28 -9.23 -2.99
CA GLN A 106 2.43 -8.24 -3.66
C GLN A 106 2.50 -6.85 -3.01
N GLU A 107 2.35 -6.75 -1.68
CA GLU A 107 2.45 -5.49 -0.93
C GLU A 107 3.83 -4.82 -1.11
N GLU A 108 4.94 -5.55 -0.94
CA GLU A 108 6.26 -4.91 -1.08
C GLU A 108 6.58 -4.50 -2.52
N ILE A 109 6.10 -5.27 -3.52
CA ILE A 109 6.25 -4.88 -4.92
C ILE A 109 5.48 -3.59 -5.17
N LEU A 110 4.22 -3.50 -4.69
CA LEU A 110 3.37 -2.32 -4.81
C LEU A 110 4.02 -1.07 -4.22
N PHE A 111 4.64 -1.20 -3.04
CA PHE A 111 5.35 -0.10 -2.37
C PHE A 111 6.67 0.27 -3.06
N VAL A 112 7.31 -0.68 -3.73
CA VAL A 112 8.55 -0.40 -4.49
C VAL A 112 8.24 0.29 -5.82
N ILE A 113 7.13 -0.05 -6.47
CA ILE A 113 6.70 0.63 -7.70
C ILE A 113 6.03 1.98 -7.41
N ASN A 114 5.39 2.15 -6.25
CA ASN A 114 4.87 3.43 -5.76
C ASN A 114 5.55 3.84 -4.43
N PRO A 115 6.80 4.35 -4.46
CA PRO A 115 7.54 4.66 -3.22
C PRO A 115 6.90 5.69 -2.30
N GLU A 116 5.93 6.47 -2.80
CA GLU A 116 5.06 7.35 -2.00
C GLU A 116 4.36 6.58 -0.88
N LEU A 117 4.03 5.31 -1.09
CA LEU A 117 3.40 4.44 -0.09
C LEU A 117 4.29 4.20 1.13
N ILE A 118 5.61 4.25 0.99
CA ILE A 118 6.54 4.00 2.09
C ILE A 118 6.36 5.01 3.22
N VAL A 119 5.93 6.24 2.92
CA VAL A 119 5.69 7.29 3.92
C VAL A 119 4.57 6.93 4.89
N ALA A 120 3.60 6.10 4.47
CA ALA A 120 2.50 5.65 5.32
C ALA A 120 2.99 4.99 6.62
N ARG A 121 4.14 4.32 6.56
CA ARG A 121 4.78 3.69 7.73
C ARG A 121 5.13 4.68 8.82
N LEU A 122 5.41 5.94 8.49
CA LEU A 122 5.84 6.94 9.46
C LEU A 122 4.73 7.34 10.44
N PHE A 123 3.47 7.24 10.02
CA PHE A 123 2.32 7.74 10.79
C PHE A 123 1.19 6.74 10.95
N THR A 124 1.27 5.57 10.30
CA THR A 124 0.26 4.52 10.44
C THR A 124 0.72 3.50 11.47
N GLU A 125 0.07 3.51 12.63
CA GLU A 125 0.19 2.42 13.60
C GLU A 125 -0.40 1.12 13.02
N LYS A 126 -0.04 -0.02 13.62
CA LYS A 126 -0.61 -1.32 13.27
C LYS A 126 -2.14 -1.21 13.12
N LEU A 127 -2.67 -1.75 12.02
CA LEU A 127 -4.10 -1.84 11.77
C LEU A 127 -4.72 -2.95 12.62
N GLU A 128 -5.83 -2.62 13.27
CA GLU A 128 -6.71 -3.57 13.95
C GLU A 128 -7.70 -4.20 12.96
N ASP A 129 -8.45 -5.22 13.41
CA ASP A 129 -9.31 -6.04 12.54
C ASP A 129 -10.48 -5.26 11.91
N ASN A 130 -10.86 -4.12 12.49
CA ASN A 130 -11.91 -3.23 12.00
C ASN A 130 -11.37 -1.99 11.26
N GLU A 131 -10.08 -1.98 10.92
CA GLU A 131 -9.42 -0.82 10.31
C GLU A 131 -8.83 -1.13 8.93
N CYS A 132 -8.74 -0.09 8.11
CA CYS A 132 -8.01 -0.11 6.86
C CYS A 132 -7.33 1.23 6.60
N LEU A 133 -6.39 1.24 5.65
CA LEU A 133 -5.76 2.46 5.16
C LEU A 133 -6.14 2.65 3.68
N ILE A 134 -6.76 3.77 3.37
CA ILE A 134 -7.13 4.19 2.02
C ILE A 134 -6.13 5.24 1.56
N ILE A 135 -5.56 5.04 0.37
CA ILE A 135 -4.53 5.89 -0.20
C ILE A 135 -4.95 6.31 -1.60
N THR A 136 -5.01 7.62 -1.84
CA THR A 136 -5.52 8.19 -3.09
C THR A 136 -4.50 9.15 -3.71
N GLY A 137 -4.45 9.20 -5.04
CA GLY A 137 -3.63 10.18 -5.77
C GLY A 137 -2.15 9.80 -5.96
N LEU A 138 -1.82 8.50 -5.93
CA LEU A 138 -0.44 8.05 -6.22
C LEU A 138 -0.07 8.38 -7.67
N PHE A 139 1.22 8.53 -7.91
CA PHE A 139 1.70 8.97 -9.21
C PHE A 139 1.45 7.93 -10.32
N ILE A 140 1.58 6.63 -10.01
CA ILE A 140 1.36 5.54 -10.98
C ILE A 140 -0.05 4.95 -10.86
N ASN A 141 -0.64 4.96 -9.66
CA ASN A 141 -1.94 4.33 -9.35
C ASN A 141 -2.98 5.34 -8.82
N GLY A 142 -4.25 5.20 -9.19
CA GLY A 142 -5.29 6.17 -8.79
C GLY A 142 -5.70 6.06 -7.31
N LEU A 143 -6.13 4.86 -6.89
CA LEU A 143 -6.76 4.62 -5.60
C LEU A 143 -6.43 3.21 -5.11
N ILE A 144 -5.87 3.10 -3.90
CA ILE A 144 -5.48 1.85 -3.25
C ILE A 144 -6.14 1.77 -1.88
N ILE A 145 -6.67 0.59 -1.53
CA ILE A 145 -7.06 0.25 -0.16
C ILE A 145 -6.15 -0.88 0.35
N SER A 146 -5.43 -0.58 1.43
CA SER A 146 -4.63 -1.56 2.17
C SER A 146 -5.48 -2.09 3.31
N GLN A 147 -5.87 -3.37 3.19
CA GLN A 147 -6.59 -4.09 4.23
C GLN A 147 -5.78 -5.31 4.65
N LYS A 148 -5.71 -5.55 5.96
CA LYS A 148 -5.08 -6.72 6.54
C LYS A 148 -5.72 -7.99 5.95
N LEU A 149 -4.90 -8.87 5.37
CA LEU A 149 -5.29 -10.26 5.19
C LEU A 149 -5.12 -11.00 6.52
N GLY A 150 -6.17 -11.75 6.93
CA GLY A 150 -6.25 -12.47 8.20
C GLY A 150 -5.10 -13.42 8.48
#